data_AF-A0A5P9HF25-F1
#
_entry.id   AF-A0A5P9HF25-F1
#
_cell.length_a   1.000
_cell.length_b   1.000
_cell.length_c   1.000
_cell.angle_alpha   90.00
_cell.angle_beta   90.00
_cell.angle_gamma   90.00
#
_symmetry.space_group_name_H-M   'P 1'
#
loop_
_entity.id
_entity.type
_entity.pdbx_description
1 polymer ?
#
loop_
_entity_poly.entity_id
_entity_poly.type
_entity_poly.pdbx_seq_one_letter_code
_entity_poly.pdbx_strand_id
1 'polypeptide(L)'
;MATAIYHKGQKLRLYRWHWSGKGPQGRKISGEIIAKSRVEVEKELSGQNIIVKTIRRKSGIGNGMGKVKPRDIMLFARQMATMIRAGVPALQAFQVVAESMRKPAMRGLVQELMNEVAAGASFSETLRRHPAYFDRLFCNLVEAGEQSGSLDRMLERVATYKEKVESLKARVKKALWYPTAVIAVGIGVTAILLIKVVPQFESLFQGFGAELPAMTRMTIQLSELAQQYWLWALGAVVAAIFFIRAGIKRSEPFAYRMHALALRLPVIGDILDKSCVARYSRTLATTFGAGVPLVEALETAAGASGNKVYERAVEQVRDDVATGQQLHFAMRLTEQFPALAVQMVGIGEEAGALDAMLNRVADYYEEDVDNKVDALTSLLEPFIIVVLGVLVGGLVISMYLPIFELGSVI
;
A
#
# COMPACT_ATOMS: atom_id res chain seq x y z
N MET A 1 3.13 -40.38 21.52
CA MET A 1 3.99 -39.74 20.49
C MET A 1 3.58 -40.27 19.14
N ALA A 2 2.79 -39.51 18.37
CA ALA A 2 2.47 -39.83 16.99
C ALA A 2 2.61 -38.56 16.17
N THR A 3 3.75 -38.46 15.49
CA THR A 3 4.14 -37.36 14.61
C THR A 3 3.28 -37.45 13.34
N ALA A 4 2.31 -36.54 13.18
CA ALA A 4 1.54 -36.42 11.96
C ALA A 4 2.45 -35.91 10.82
N ILE A 5 2.74 -36.79 9.87
CA ILE A 5 3.46 -36.46 8.64
C ILE A 5 2.51 -35.66 7.75
N TYR A 6 2.60 -34.33 7.81
CA TYR A 6 1.90 -33.45 6.88
C TYR A 6 2.35 -33.74 5.45
N HIS A 7 1.46 -34.31 4.64
CA HIS A 7 1.63 -34.37 3.20
C HIS A 7 1.67 -32.94 2.64
N LYS A 8 2.84 -32.55 2.15
CA LYS A 8 3.08 -31.29 1.47
C LYS A 8 2.27 -31.29 0.17
N GLY A 9 1.06 -30.73 0.21
CA GLY A 9 0.19 -30.57 -0.97
C GLY A 9 0.99 -29.96 -2.12
N GLN A 10 0.91 -30.58 -3.30
CA GLN A 10 1.54 -30.06 -4.51
C GLN A 10 0.98 -28.66 -4.77
N LYS A 11 1.80 -27.61 -4.55
CA LYS A 11 1.46 -26.23 -4.94
C LYS A 11 0.92 -26.24 -6.37
N LEU A 12 -0.36 -25.88 -6.55
CA LEU A 12 -0.99 -25.78 -7.86
C LEU A 12 -0.30 -24.67 -8.66
N ARG A 13 0.69 -25.05 -9.47
CA ARG A 13 1.40 -24.13 -10.35
C ARG A 13 0.55 -23.89 -11.60
N LEU A 14 -0.33 -22.91 -11.53
CA LEU A 14 -1.03 -22.40 -12.71
C LEU A 14 -0.06 -21.63 -13.60
N TYR A 15 -0.24 -21.75 -14.92
CA TYR A 15 0.53 -20.99 -15.90
C TYR A 15 -0.41 -20.21 -16.81
N ARG A 16 0.05 -19.06 -17.28
CA ARG A 16 -0.65 -18.27 -18.29
C ARG A 16 -0.25 -18.77 -19.67
N TRP A 17 -1.23 -19.23 -20.44
CA TRP A 17 -1.07 -19.75 -21.78
C TRP A 17 -1.73 -18.79 -22.78
N HIS A 18 -0.97 -18.35 -23.77
CA HIS A 18 -1.54 -17.67 -24.92
C HIS A 18 -1.90 -18.72 -25.96
N TRP A 19 -3.12 -18.66 -26.47
CA TRP A 19 -3.61 -19.60 -27.47
C TRP A 19 -4.20 -18.86 -28.67
N SER A 20 -4.16 -19.52 -29.83
CA SER A 20 -4.83 -19.07 -31.05
C SER A 20 -5.48 -20.28 -31.72
N GLY A 21 -6.70 -20.09 -32.20
CA GLY A 21 -7.51 -21.15 -32.79
C GLY A 21 -8.57 -20.61 -33.75
N LYS A 22 -9.41 -21.51 -34.24
CA LYS A 22 -10.60 -21.19 -35.04
C LYS A 22 -11.85 -21.53 -34.23
N GLY A 23 -12.77 -20.57 -34.10
CA GLY A 23 -14.07 -20.79 -33.47
C GLY A 23 -15.06 -21.51 -34.40
N PRO A 24 -16.32 -21.72 -33.94
CA PRO A 24 -17.35 -22.49 -34.63
C PRO A 24 -17.68 -22.04 -36.07
N GLN A 25 -17.36 -20.78 -36.43
CA GLN A 25 -17.59 -20.20 -37.77
C GLN A 25 -16.29 -20.00 -38.56
N GLY A 26 -15.20 -20.69 -38.20
CA GLY A 26 -13.89 -20.55 -38.85
C GLY A 26 -13.15 -19.24 -38.53
N ARG A 27 -13.75 -18.36 -37.71
CA ARG A 27 -13.18 -17.09 -37.28
C ARG A 27 -11.93 -17.34 -36.43
N LYS A 28 -10.82 -16.69 -36.79
CA LYS A 28 -9.60 -16.74 -35.98
C LYS A 28 -9.86 -16.02 -34.67
N ILE A 29 -9.69 -16.73 -33.57
CA ILE A 29 -9.80 -16.21 -32.22
C ILE A 29 -8.52 -16.53 -31.47
N SER A 30 -8.10 -15.59 -30.63
CA SER A 30 -6.93 -15.74 -29.78
C SER A 30 -7.25 -15.18 -28.41
N GLY A 31 -6.69 -15.82 -27.39
CA GLY A 31 -6.95 -15.44 -26.03
C GLY A 31 -5.83 -15.91 -25.11
N GLU A 32 -5.97 -15.55 -23.85
CA GLU A 32 -5.12 -16.07 -22.79
C GLU A 32 -6.00 -16.89 -21.85
N ILE A 33 -5.50 -18.06 -21.47
CA ILE A 33 -6.15 -18.96 -20.53
C ILE A 33 -5.15 -19.37 -19.45
N ILE A 34 -5.66 -19.68 -18.27
CA ILE A 34 -4.85 -20.02 -17.10
C ILE A 34 -5.13 -21.47 -16.78
N ALA A 35 -4.09 -22.30 -16.80
CA ALA A 35 -4.22 -23.74 -16.62
C ALA A 35 -2.93 -24.32 -16.03
N LYS A 36 -3.04 -25.43 -15.29
CA LYS A 36 -1.87 -26.18 -14.76
C LYS A 36 -1.04 -26.81 -15.87
N SER A 37 -1.67 -27.12 -17.00
CA SER A 37 -1.01 -27.81 -18.12
C SER A 37 -1.59 -27.39 -19.47
N ARG A 38 -0.82 -27.63 -20.53
CA ARG A 38 -1.29 -27.47 -21.91
C ARG A 38 -2.51 -28.35 -22.21
N VAL A 39 -2.58 -29.55 -21.63
CA VAL A 39 -3.67 -30.51 -21.85
C VAL A 39 -5.00 -29.97 -21.32
N GLU A 40 -4.98 -29.29 -20.18
CA GLU A 40 -6.17 -28.64 -19.62
C GLU A 40 -6.62 -27.45 -20.47
N VAL A 41 -5.68 -26.69 -21.04
CA VAL A 41 -6.00 -25.66 -22.04
C VAL A 41 -6.69 -26.25 -23.27
N GLU A 42 -6.17 -27.35 -23.81
CA GLU A 42 -6.77 -28.02 -24.97
C GLU A 42 -8.17 -28.54 -24.63
N LYS A 43 -8.35 -29.14 -23.45
CA LYS A 43 -9.65 -29.64 -22.98
C LYS A 43 -10.68 -28.51 -22.87
N GLU A 44 -10.34 -27.41 -22.23
CA GLU A 44 -11.27 -26.31 -22.02
C GLU A 44 -11.64 -25.58 -23.32
N LEU A 45 -10.66 -25.37 -24.21
CA LEU A 45 -10.92 -24.78 -25.53
C LEU A 45 -11.72 -25.72 -26.44
N SER A 46 -11.48 -27.03 -26.36
CA SER A 46 -12.28 -28.01 -27.10
C SER A 46 -13.74 -28.03 -26.65
N GLY A 47 -14.01 -27.86 -25.34
CA GLY A 47 -15.36 -27.74 -24.80
C GLY A 47 -16.11 -26.49 -25.28
N GLN A 48 -15.39 -25.46 -25.72
CA GLN A 48 -15.95 -24.25 -26.32
C GLN A 48 -16.05 -24.33 -27.85
N ASN A 49 -15.89 -25.51 -28.45
CA ASN A 49 -15.84 -25.72 -29.90
C ASN A 49 -14.75 -24.89 -30.61
N ILE A 50 -13.60 -24.69 -29.96
CA ILE A 50 -12.46 -23.95 -30.50
C ILE A 50 -11.39 -24.94 -30.95
N ILE A 51 -11.09 -24.97 -32.25
CA ILE A 51 -9.99 -25.78 -32.79
C ILE A 51 -8.68 -25.03 -32.56
N VAL A 52 -7.88 -25.51 -31.61
CA VAL A 52 -6.65 -24.85 -31.20
C VAL A 52 -5.53 -25.08 -32.22
N LYS A 53 -4.91 -23.99 -32.69
CA LYS A 53 -3.80 -24.02 -33.66
C LYS A 53 -2.43 -23.84 -33.00
N THR A 54 -2.38 -23.06 -31.92
CA THR A 54 -1.13 -22.75 -31.23
C THR A 54 -1.41 -22.53 -29.76
N ILE A 55 -0.61 -23.14 -28.89
CA ILE A 55 -0.59 -22.90 -27.45
C ILE A 55 0.84 -22.60 -27.06
N ARG A 56 1.08 -21.44 -26.46
CA ARG A 56 2.40 -21.03 -25.97
C ARG A 56 2.29 -20.59 -24.53
N ARG A 57 3.19 -21.12 -23.69
CA ARG A 57 3.33 -20.64 -22.32
C ARG A 57 3.98 -19.26 -22.36
N LYS A 58 3.38 -18.28 -21.67
CA LYS A 58 3.98 -16.96 -21.53
C LYS A 58 5.09 -17.05 -20.48
N SER A 59 6.34 -17.13 -20.93
CA SER A 59 7.53 -17.12 -20.08
C SER A 59 8.28 -15.80 -20.29
N GLY A 60 8.22 -14.92 -19.30
CA GLY A 60 8.93 -13.64 -19.28
C GLY A 60 9.31 -13.25 -17.86
N ILE A 61 10.20 -12.25 -17.71
CA ILE A 61 10.62 -11.69 -16.42
C ILE A 61 9.37 -11.17 -15.69
N GLY A 62 8.93 -11.95 -14.69
CA GLY A 62 7.57 -11.85 -14.14
C GLY A 62 6.64 -12.84 -14.84
N ASN A 63 6.38 -13.97 -14.17
CA ASN A 63 5.70 -15.19 -14.65
C ASN A 63 4.22 -15.01 -15.12
N GLY A 64 3.79 -13.81 -15.52
CA GLY A 64 2.46 -13.48 -16.05
C GLY A 64 1.29 -13.64 -15.07
N MET A 65 1.53 -14.28 -13.91
CA MET A 65 0.54 -14.64 -12.89
C MET A 65 0.09 -13.47 -12.01
N GLY A 66 0.87 -12.40 -11.96
CA GLY A 66 0.72 -11.36 -10.95
C GLY A 66 1.09 -11.85 -9.54
N LYS A 67 1.18 -10.92 -8.59
CA LYS A 67 1.29 -11.23 -7.15
C LYS A 67 -0.07 -10.97 -6.50
N VAL A 68 -0.46 -11.83 -5.57
CA VAL A 68 -1.60 -11.60 -4.68
C VAL A 68 -1.28 -10.36 -3.84
N LYS A 69 -2.18 -9.37 -3.86
CA LYS A 69 -2.09 -8.12 -3.12
C LYS A 69 -3.23 -8.07 -2.08
N PRO A 70 -3.10 -7.25 -1.02
CA PRO A 70 -4.16 -7.08 -0.02
C PRO A 70 -5.54 -6.74 -0.62
N ARG A 71 -5.58 -5.89 -1.65
CA ARG A 71 -6.81 -5.59 -2.40
C ARG A 71 -7.47 -6.83 -3.04
N ASP A 72 -6.70 -7.82 -3.48
CA ASP A 72 -7.27 -9.05 -4.05
C ASP A 72 -7.93 -9.90 -2.96
N ILE A 73 -7.33 -9.95 -1.77
CA ILE A 73 -7.89 -10.63 -0.59
C ILE A 73 -9.17 -9.94 -0.10
N MET A 74 -9.18 -8.60 -0.11
CA MET A 74 -10.38 -7.81 0.19
C MET A 74 -11.53 -8.16 -0.77
N LEU A 75 -11.26 -8.20 -2.08
CA LEU A 75 -12.27 -8.55 -3.08
C LEU A 75 -12.78 -9.99 -2.90
N PHE A 76 -11.87 -10.94 -2.61
CA PHE A 76 -12.25 -12.30 -2.27
C PHE A 76 -13.19 -12.35 -1.05
N ALA A 77 -12.83 -11.67 0.03
CA ALA A 77 -13.65 -11.64 1.25
C ALA A 77 -15.05 -11.06 0.96
N ARG A 78 -15.12 -9.94 0.23
CA ARG A 78 -16.39 -9.32 -0.16
C ARG A 78 -17.25 -10.22 -1.04
N GLN A 79 -16.67 -10.85 -2.05
CA GLN A 79 -17.43 -11.73 -2.94
C GLN A 79 -17.88 -13.00 -2.22
N MET A 80 -17.04 -13.61 -1.39
CA MET A 80 -17.45 -14.75 -0.55
C MET A 80 -18.59 -14.36 0.39
N ALA A 81 -18.50 -13.22 1.08
CA ALA A 81 -19.57 -12.72 1.94
C ALA A 81 -20.90 -12.59 1.18
N THR A 82 -20.88 -11.96 0.00
CA THR A 82 -22.07 -11.81 -0.85
C THR A 82 -22.67 -13.14 -1.27
N MET A 83 -21.84 -14.10 -1.71
CA MET A 83 -22.31 -15.41 -2.19
C MET A 83 -22.90 -16.25 -1.05
N ILE A 84 -22.22 -16.32 0.09
CA ILE A 84 -22.70 -17.06 1.27
C ILE A 84 -23.99 -16.43 1.81
N ARG A 85 -24.07 -15.09 1.86
CA ARG A 85 -25.29 -14.38 2.26
C ARG A 85 -26.47 -14.60 1.30
N ALA A 86 -26.21 -14.81 0.01
CA ALA A 86 -27.21 -15.20 -0.96
C ALA A 86 -27.64 -16.67 -0.85
N GLY A 87 -27.11 -17.43 0.11
CA GLY A 87 -27.43 -18.84 0.32
C GLY A 87 -26.73 -19.78 -0.67
N VAL A 88 -25.73 -19.30 -1.42
CA VAL A 88 -24.99 -20.15 -2.36
C VAL A 88 -24.09 -21.10 -1.57
N PRO A 89 -24.12 -22.41 -1.84
CA PRO A 89 -23.24 -23.38 -1.18
C PRO A 89 -21.76 -22.99 -1.29
N ALA A 90 -20.99 -23.19 -0.21
CA ALA A 90 -19.62 -22.69 -0.11
C ALA A 90 -18.72 -23.12 -1.28
N LEU A 91 -18.77 -24.39 -1.71
CA LEU A 91 -18.00 -24.88 -2.86
C LEU A 91 -18.34 -24.17 -4.17
N GLN A 92 -19.64 -23.92 -4.41
CA GLN A 92 -20.07 -23.18 -5.59
C GLN A 92 -19.67 -21.71 -5.50
N ALA A 93 -19.75 -21.10 -4.31
CA ALA A 93 -19.27 -19.75 -4.07
C ALA A 93 -17.78 -19.63 -4.40
N PHE A 94 -16.94 -20.54 -3.91
CA PHE A 94 -15.51 -20.57 -4.24
C PHE A 94 -15.25 -20.65 -5.74
N GLN A 95 -15.99 -21.50 -6.47
CA GLN A 95 -15.84 -21.64 -7.92
C GLN A 95 -16.13 -20.32 -8.66
N VAL A 96 -17.28 -19.70 -8.38
CA VAL A 96 -17.69 -18.42 -8.98
C VAL A 96 -16.69 -17.31 -8.64
N VAL A 97 -16.23 -17.27 -7.39
CA VAL A 97 -15.24 -16.29 -6.93
C VAL A 97 -13.91 -16.49 -7.66
N ALA A 98 -13.42 -17.72 -7.81
CA ALA A 98 -12.18 -18.04 -8.53
C ALA A 98 -12.24 -17.59 -9.99
N GLU A 99 -13.38 -17.81 -10.67
CA GLU A 99 -13.60 -17.39 -12.05
C GLU A 99 -13.55 -15.87 -12.20
N SER A 100 -14.13 -15.14 -11.24
CA SER A 100 -14.13 -13.67 -11.22
C SER A 100 -12.76 -13.03 -10.97
N MET A 101 -11.79 -13.78 -10.43
CA MET A 101 -10.45 -13.27 -10.13
C MET A 101 -9.66 -12.95 -11.41
N ARG A 102 -9.25 -11.69 -11.57
CA ARG A 102 -8.46 -11.24 -12.73
C ARG A 102 -7.02 -11.75 -12.72
N LYS A 103 -6.43 -11.96 -11.54
CA LYS A 103 -5.03 -12.38 -11.40
C LYS A 103 -4.93 -13.91 -11.31
N PRO A 104 -4.13 -14.55 -12.18
CA PRO A 104 -3.91 -16.00 -12.13
C PRO A 104 -3.43 -16.51 -10.76
N ALA A 105 -2.54 -15.77 -10.09
CA ALA A 105 -2.07 -16.15 -8.76
C ALA A 105 -3.19 -16.19 -7.71
N MET A 106 -4.14 -15.25 -7.79
CA MET A 106 -5.28 -15.21 -6.87
C MET A 106 -6.29 -16.31 -7.21
N ARG A 107 -6.58 -16.54 -8.50
CA ARG A 107 -7.42 -17.66 -8.93
C ARG A 107 -6.86 -19.00 -8.45
N GLY A 108 -5.55 -19.21 -8.58
CA GLY A 108 -4.89 -20.41 -8.10
C GLY A 108 -4.99 -20.59 -6.59
N LEU A 109 -4.83 -19.52 -5.82
CA LEU A 109 -5.05 -19.55 -4.38
C LEU A 109 -6.49 -19.96 -4.06
N VAL A 110 -7.50 -19.30 -4.66
CA VAL A 110 -8.92 -19.61 -4.39
C VAL A 110 -9.27 -21.04 -4.80
N GLN A 111 -8.72 -21.55 -5.91
CA GLN A 111 -8.90 -22.93 -6.34
C GLN A 111 -8.25 -23.93 -5.37
N GLU A 112 -7.07 -23.61 -4.85
CA GLU A 112 -6.40 -24.40 -3.81
C GLU A 112 -7.27 -24.47 -2.55
N LEU A 113 -7.78 -23.32 -2.07
CA LEU A 113 -8.71 -23.28 -0.93
C LEU A 113 -9.97 -24.11 -1.21
N MET A 114 -10.56 -23.97 -2.40
CA MET A 114 -11.76 -24.72 -2.77
C MET A 114 -11.52 -26.24 -2.75
N ASN A 115 -10.39 -26.69 -3.28
CA ASN A 115 -10.06 -28.12 -3.33
C ASN A 115 -9.85 -28.70 -1.92
N GLU A 116 -9.27 -27.93 -1.00
CA GLU A 116 -9.10 -28.34 0.39
C GLU A 116 -10.43 -28.43 1.14
N VAL A 117 -11.31 -27.45 0.94
CA VAL A 117 -12.68 -27.49 1.50
C VAL A 117 -13.48 -28.64 0.89
N ALA A 118 -13.33 -28.90 -0.41
CA ALA A 118 -13.96 -30.05 -1.07
C ALA A 118 -13.43 -31.39 -0.56
N ALA A 119 -12.18 -31.43 -0.09
CA ALA A 119 -11.58 -32.60 0.56
C ALA A 119 -12.00 -32.78 2.03
N GLY A 120 -12.83 -31.87 2.57
CA GLY A 120 -13.42 -31.96 3.91
C GLY A 120 -12.72 -31.11 4.98
N ALA A 121 -11.73 -30.29 4.63
CA ALA A 121 -11.18 -29.32 5.58
C ALA A 121 -12.19 -28.19 5.84
N SER A 122 -12.17 -27.61 7.05
CA SER A 122 -12.96 -26.40 7.31
C SER A 122 -12.41 -25.21 6.51
N PHE A 123 -13.24 -24.21 6.26
CA PHE A 123 -12.83 -22.97 5.60
C PHE A 123 -11.75 -22.28 6.44
N SER A 124 -11.94 -22.16 7.75
CA SER A 124 -10.97 -21.56 8.66
C SER A 124 -9.61 -22.28 8.67
N GLU A 125 -9.58 -23.61 8.69
CA GLU A 125 -8.34 -24.40 8.64
C GLU A 125 -7.60 -24.17 7.33
N THR A 126 -8.35 -24.16 6.23
CA THR A 126 -7.83 -23.93 4.88
C THR A 126 -7.20 -22.54 4.75
N LEU A 127 -7.81 -21.51 5.34
CA LEU A 127 -7.24 -20.16 5.40
C LEU A 127 -5.95 -20.10 6.23
N ARG A 128 -5.91 -20.80 7.38
CA ARG A 128 -4.75 -20.83 8.29
C ARG A 128 -3.50 -21.42 7.64
N ARG A 129 -3.63 -22.28 6.64
CA ARG A 129 -2.50 -22.81 5.85
C ARG A 129 -1.83 -21.75 4.96
N HIS A 130 -2.45 -20.58 4.80
CA HIS A 130 -1.95 -19.46 4.01
C HIS A 130 -1.79 -18.16 4.83
N PRO A 131 -0.98 -18.16 5.91
CA PRO A 131 -0.86 -17.03 6.84
C PRO A 131 -0.23 -15.77 6.21
N ALA A 132 0.43 -15.92 5.05
CA ALA A 132 0.96 -14.79 4.28
C ALA A 132 -0.14 -13.90 3.66
N TYR A 133 -1.37 -14.40 3.56
CA TYR A 133 -2.49 -13.72 2.90
C TYR A 133 -3.68 -13.50 3.83
N PHE A 134 -3.91 -14.43 4.77
CA PHE A 134 -5.00 -14.38 5.73
C PHE A 134 -4.42 -14.21 7.13
N ASP A 135 -4.76 -13.09 7.76
CA ASP A 135 -4.37 -12.78 9.13
C ASP A 135 -5.20 -13.58 10.16
N ARG A 136 -4.73 -13.60 11.41
CA ARG A 136 -5.36 -14.35 12.50
C ARG A 136 -6.83 -13.96 12.68
N LEU A 137 -7.14 -12.66 12.64
CA LEU A 137 -8.49 -12.14 12.68
C LEU A 137 -9.40 -12.76 11.61
N PHE A 138 -8.97 -12.78 10.34
CA PHE A 138 -9.78 -13.37 9.27
C PHE A 138 -10.07 -14.82 9.60
N CYS A 139 -9.03 -15.59 9.94
CA CYS A 139 -9.18 -17.01 10.25
C CYS A 139 -10.14 -17.25 11.42
N ASN A 140 -10.02 -16.49 12.51
CA ASN A 140 -10.83 -16.65 13.71
C ASN A 140 -12.29 -16.24 13.49
N LEU A 141 -12.55 -15.18 12.73
CA LEU A 141 -13.92 -14.78 12.40
C LEU A 141 -14.61 -15.81 11.50
N VAL A 142 -13.88 -16.37 10.55
CA VAL A 142 -14.41 -17.46 9.73
C VAL A 142 -14.67 -18.70 10.58
N GLU A 143 -13.76 -19.07 11.49
CA GLU A 143 -13.93 -20.21 12.40
C GLU A 143 -15.16 -20.04 13.29
N ALA A 144 -15.31 -18.87 13.92
CA ALA A 144 -16.48 -18.54 14.73
C ALA A 144 -17.77 -18.60 13.90
N GLY A 145 -17.74 -18.12 12.66
CA GLY A 145 -18.87 -18.17 11.72
C GLY A 145 -19.23 -19.60 11.32
N GLU A 146 -18.25 -20.47 11.08
CA GLU A 146 -18.47 -21.88 10.76
C GLU A 146 -19.07 -22.64 11.94
N GLN A 147 -18.53 -22.45 13.15
CA GLN A 147 -19.01 -23.15 14.35
C GLN A 147 -20.42 -22.72 14.77
N SER A 148 -20.74 -21.44 14.60
CA SER A 148 -22.05 -20.87 15.00
C SER A 148 -23.09 -20.87 13.88
N GLY A 149 -22.73 -21.30 12.67
CA GLY A 149 -23.60 -21.21 11.49
C GLY A 149 -23.89 -19.77 11.02
N SER A 150 -23.09 -18.78 11.47
CA SER A 150 -23.23 -17.35 11.13
C SER A 150 -22.14 -16.85 10.17
N LEU A 151 -21.66 -17.74 9.29
CA LEU A 151 -20.57 -17.48 8.35
C LEU A 151 -20.85 -16.28 7.43
N ASP A 152 -22.11 -16.06 7.05
CA ASP A 152 -22.57 -14.90 6.28
C ASP A 152 -22.23 -13.58 6.99
N ARG A 153 -22.56 -13.47 8.28
CA ARG A 153 -22.32 -12.27 9.09
C ARG A 153 -20.83 -12.06 9.36
N MET A 154 -20.09 -13.14 9.63
CA MET A 154 -18.66 -13.04 9.92
C MET A 154 -17.84 -12.68 8.70
N LEU A 155 -18.14 -13.25 7.53
CA LEU A 155 -17.51 -12.86 6.27
C LEU A 155 -17.83 -11.41 5.90
N GLU A 156 -19.06 -10.94 6.14
CA GLU A 156 -19.46 -9.54 5.91
C GLU A 156 -18.64 -8.57 6.78
N ARG A 157 -18.40 -8.91 8.05
CA ARG A 157 -17.52 -8.14 8.96
C ARG A 157 -16.08 -8.11 8.44
N VAL A 158 -15.53 -9.27 8.05
CA VAL A 158 -14.17 -9.36 7.49
C VAL A 158 -14.04 -8.53 6.20
N ALA A 159 -15.02 -8.63 5.30
CA ALA A 159 -15.02 -7.89 4.05
C ALA A 159 -15.01 -6.37 4.30
N THR A 160 -15.92 -5.90 5.16
CA THR A 160 -16.04 -4.48 5.53
C THR A 160 -14.75 -3.97 6.19
N TYR A 161 -14.15 -4.76 7.08
CA TYR A 161 -12.85 -4.45 7.67
C TYR A 161 -11.76 -4.26 6.61
N LYS A 162 -11.59 -5.24 5.72
CA LYS A 162 -10.55 -5.20 4.68
C LYS A 162 -10.77 -4.04 3.70
N GLU A 163 -12.02 -3.69 3.40
CA GLU A 163 -12.37 -2.52 2.58
C GLU A 163 -11.97 -1.21 3.25
N LYS A 164 -12.31 -1.03 4.54
CA LYS A 164 -11.92 0.17 5.29
C LYS A 164 -10.39 0.32 5.32
N VAL A 165 -9.65 -0.74 5.66
CA VAL A 165 -8.18 -0.72 5.70
C VAL A 165 -7.57 -0.38 4.33
N GLU A 166 -8.02 -1.03 3.25
CA GLU A 166 -7.48 -0.77 1.91
C GLU A 166 -7.87 0.63 1.41
N SER A 167 -9.07 1.12 1.73
CA SER A 167 -9.52 2.47 1.37
C SER A 167 -8.70 3.55 2.08
N LEU A 168 -8.47 3.41 3.39
CA LEU A 168 -7.61 4.32 4.16
C LEU A 168 -6.18 4.33 3.59
N LYS A 169 -5.61 3.16 3.32
CA LYS A 169 -4.29 3.04 2.69
C LYS A 169 -4.25 3.69 1.31
N ALA A 170 -5.31 3.53 0.52
CA ALA A 170 -5.43 4.15 -0.79
C ALA A 170 -5.54 5.68 -0.69
N ARG A 171 -6.30 6.21 0.28
CA ARG A 171 -6.39 7.65 0.56
C ARG A 171 -5.03 8.22 0.92
N VAL A 172 -4.35 7.66 1.92
CA VAL A 172 -2.99 8.08 2.33
C VAL A 172 -1.99 7.99 1.17
N LYS A 173 -2.08 6.95 0.35
CA LYS A 173 -1.18 6.84 -0.82
C LYS A 173 -1.48 7.91 -1.87
N LYS A 174 -2.76 8.18 -2.17
CA LYS A 174 -3.16 9.22 -3.13
C LYS A 174 -2.77 10.61 -2.64
N ALA A 175 -3.00 10.87 -1.35
CA ALA A 175 -2.62 12.06 -0.63
C ALA A 175 -1.15 12.42 -0.81
N LEU A 176 -0.26 11.44 -0.67
CA LEU A 176 1.19 11.64 -0.78
C LEU A 176 1.70 11.64 -2.22
N TRP A 177 0.93 11.06 -3.15
CA TRP A 177 1.32 10.97 -4.56
C TRP A 177 1.38 12.35 -5.21
N TYR A 178 0.36 13.18 -4.98
CA TYR A 178 0.30 14.52 -5.57
C TYR A 178 1.48 15.41 -5.13
N PRO A 179 1.77 15.59 -3.83
CA PRO A 179 2.97 16.29 -3.35
C PRO A 179 4.27 15.79 -3.99
N THR A 180 4.45 14.46 -4.00
CA THR A 180 5.67 13.86 -4.53
C THR A 180 5.81 14.12 -6.03
N ALA A 181 4.72 13.99 -6.78
CA ALA A 181 4.72 14.21 -8.23
C ALA A 181 5.05 15.65 -8.59
N VAL A 182 4.44 16.63 -7.92
CA VAL A 182 4.67 18.03 -8.25
C VAL A 182 6.06 18.50 -7.82
N ILE A 183 6.55 18.08 -6.65
CA ILE A 183 7.94 18.34 -6.22
C ILE A 183 8.94 17.73 -7.23
N ALA A 184 8.69 16.50 -7.68
CA ALA A 184 9.55 15.85 -8.68
C ALA A 184 9.57 16.60 -10.02
N VAL A 185 8.41 17.10 -10.48
CA VAL A 185 8.33 17.93 -11.69
C VAL A 185 9.06 19.26 -11.48
N GLY A 186 8.86 19.93 -10.34
CA GLY A 186 9.54 21.17 -10.02
C GLY A 186 11.07 21.02 -10.03
N ILE A 187 11.60 20.02 -9.32
CA ILE A 187 13.03 19.68 -9.33
C ILE A 187 13.50 19.37 -10.76
N GLY A 188 12.71 18.62 -11.54
CA GLY A 188 13.03 18.31 -12.93
C GLY A 188 13.12 19.55 -13.83
N VAL A 189 12.18 20.48 -13.72
CA VAL A 189 12.19 21.76 -14.46
C VAL A 189 13.40 22.59 -14.06
N THR A 190 13.67 22.74 -12.75
CA THR A 190 14.84 23.46 -12.26
C THR A 190 16.15 22.83 -12.74
N ALA A 191 16.24 21.50 -12.72
CA ALA A 191 17.41 20.79 -13.22
C ALA A 191 17.61 21.02 -14.72
N ILE A 192 16.55 21.00 -15.53
CA ILE A 192 16.65 21.31 -16.97
C ILE A 192 17.13 22.75 -17.20
N LEU A 193 16.58 23.72 -16.47
CA LEU A 193 17.00 25.12 -16.56
C LEU A 193 18.50 25.28 -16.26
N LEU A 194 18.97 24.70 -15.16
CA LEU A 194 20.37 24.78 -14.76
C LEU A 194 21.29 24.01 -15.71
N ILE A 195 20.93 22.78 -16.12
CA ILE A 195 21.82 21.90 -16.90
C ILE A 195 21.87 22.28 -18.39
N LYS A 196 20.79 22.85 -18.94
CA LYS A 196 20.68 23.10 -20.38
C LYS A 196 20.52 24.57 -20.76
N VAL A 197 19.77 25.36 -19.98
CA VAL A 197 19.44 26.74 -20.37
C VAL A 197 20.54 27.71 -19.94
N VAL A 198 20.91 27.72 -18.66
CA VAL A 198 21.97 28.61 -18.13
C VAL A 198 23.31 28.52 -18.91
N PRO A 199 23.83 27.33 -19.29
CA PRO A 199 25.12 27.23 -19.98
C PRO A 199 25.06 27.75 -21.42
N GLN A 200 23.92 27.62 -22.10
CA GLN A 200 23.74 28.18 -23.44
C GLN A 200 23.91 29.70 -23.41
N PHE A 201 23.32 30.34 -22.41
CA PHE A 201 23.47 31.78 -22.24
C PHE A 201 24.85 32.19 -21.75
N GLU A 202 25.48 31.42 -20.86
CA GLU A 202 26.87 31.68 -20.46
C GLU A 202 27.80 31.76 -21.68
N SER A 203 27.67 30.82 -22.63
CA SER A 203 28.49 30.82 -23.85
C SER A 203 28.28 32.06 -24.72
N LEU A 204 27.10 32.71 -24.65
CA LEU A 204 26.85 33.98 -25.33
C LEU A 204 27.63 35.12 -24.65
N PHE A 205 27.76 35.10 -23.32
CA PHE A 205 28.42 36.17 -22.57
C PHE A 205 29.95 36.07 -22.52
N GLN A 206 30.52 34.88 -22.68
CA GLN A 206 31.98 34.67 -22.71
C GLN A 206 32.69 35.48 -23.80
N GLY A 207 31.99 35.89 -24.87
CA GLY A 207 32.53 36.71 -25.96
C GLY A 207 32.63 38.22 -25.67
N PHE A 208 32.07 38.71 -24.56
CA PHE A 208 31.94 40.17 -24.31
C PHE A 208 33.08 40.76 -23.45
N GLY A 209 33.93 39.95 -22.83
CA GLY A 209 35.13 40.41 -22.12
C GLY A 209 34.89 41.24 -20.85
N ALA A 210 33.64 41.37 -20.38
CA ALA A 210 33.28 42.06 -19.14
C ALA A 210 33.07 41.07 -17.99
N GLU A 211 33.33 41.49 -16.75
CA GLU A 211 33.05 40.67 -15.58
C GLU A 211 31.54 40.54 -15.37
N LEU A 212 31.07 39.30 -15.21
CA LEU A 212 29.65 39.03 -14.96
C LEU A 212 29.23 39.50 -13.56
N PRO A 213 28.03 40.08 -13.41
CA PRO A 213 27.43 40.43 -12.13
C PRO A 213 27.41 39.25 -11.14
N ALA A 214 27.46 39.55 -9.85
CA ALA A 214 27.52 38.54 -8.79
C ALA A 214 26.36 37.52 -8.85
N MET A 215 25.13 37.97 -9.15
CA MET A 215 23.95 37.11 -9.27
C MET A 215 24.02 36.15 -10.47
N THR A 216 24.53 36.64 -11.60
CA THR A 216 24.76 35.83 -12.80
C THR A 216 25.85 34.79 -12.57
N ARG A 217 26.96 35.19 -11.91
CA ARG A 217 28.06 34.29 -11.55
C ARG A 217 27.62 33.17 -10.60
N MET A 218 26.83 33.48 -9.58
CA MET A 218 26.28 32.47 -8.65
C MET A 218 25.39 31.46 -9.40
N THR A 219 24.55 31.93 -10.31
CA THR A 219 23.65 31.07 -11.10
C THR A 219 24.45 30.14 -12.04
N ILE A 220 25.52 30.65 -12.66
CA ILE A 220 26.43 29.86 -13.50
C ILE A 220 27.15 28.79 -12.66
N GLN A 221 27.69 29.15 -11.49
CA GLN A 221 28.34 28.18 -10.60
C GLN A 221 27.39 27.05 -10.16
N LEU A 222 26.13 27.38 -9.82
CA LEU A 222 25.12 26.37 -9.51
C LEU A 222 24.80 25.48 -10.71
N SER A 223 24.78 26.05 -11.91
CA SER A 223 24.62 25.32 -13.17
C SER A 223 25.79 24.38 -13.43
N GLU A 224 27.04 24.81 -13.27
CA GLU A 224 28.24 23.98 -13.43
C GLU A 224 28.23 22.79 -12.45
N LEU A 225 27.93 23.05 -11.17
CA LEU A 225 27.76 22.01 -10.17
C LEU A 225 26.64 21.03 -10.54
N ALA A 226 25.50 21.54 -11.00
CA ALA A 226 24.40 20.70 -11.45
C ALA A 226 24.80 19.84 -12.65
N GLN A 227 25.46 20.40 -13.66
CA GLN A 227 25.94 19.67 -14.85
C GLN A 227 26.94 18.57 -14.49
N GLN A 228 27.88 18.84 -13.57
CA GLN A 228 28.90 17.88 -13.17
C GLN A 228 28.33 16.75 -12.30
N TYR A 229 27.43 17.07 -11.37
CA TYR A 229 27.01 16.14 -10.32
C TYR A 229 25.59 15.58 -10.46
N TRP A 230 24.75 16.00 -11.41
CA TRP A 230 23.36 15.53 -11.46
C TRP A 230 23.21 14.01 -11.62
N LEU A 231 24.08 13.34 -12.39
CA LEU A 231 24.07 11.88 -12.52
C LEU A 231 24.44 11.20 -11.20
N TRP A 232 25.45 11.73 -10.50
CA TRP A 232 25.86 11.23 -9.19
C TRP A 232 24.79 11.49 -8.13
N ALA A 233 24.14 12.65 -8.15
CA ALA A 233 23.03 13.00 -7.28
C ALA A 233 21.82 12.07 -7.52
N LEU A 234 21.45 11.83 -8.78
CA LEU A 234 20.38 10.90 -9.13
C LEU A 234 20.73 9.46 -8.70
N GLY A 235 21.96 9.02 -8.96
CA GLY A 235 22.48 7.73 -8.51
C GLY A 235 22.44 7.59 -6.99
N ALA A 236 22.84 8.63 -6.26
CA ALA A 236 22.81 8.68 -4.80
C ALA A 236 21.37 8.60 -4.25
N VAL A 237 20.41 9.30 -4.85
CA VAL A 237 18.99 9.22 -4.45
C VAL A 237 18.43 7.82 -4.69
N VAL A 238 18.70 7.22 -5.85
CA VAL A 238 18.25 5.86 -6.17
C VAL A 238 18.89 4.83 -5.23
N ALA A 239 20.20 4.96 -4.98
CA ALA A 239 20.93 4.11 -4.05
C ALA A 239 20.40 4.27 -2.62
N ALA A 240 20.19 5.50 -2.14
CA ALA A 240 19.63 5.78 -0.82
C ALA A 240 18.25 5.13 -0.65
N ILE A 241 17.34 5.29 -1.63
CA ILE A 241 16.02 4.65 -1.59
C ILE A 241 16.15 3.12 -1.55
N PHE A 242 17.06 2.55 -2.35
CA PHE A 242 17.30 1.11 -2.38
C PHE A 242 17.83 0.59 -1.03
N PHE A 243 18.88 1.21 -0.50
CA PHE A 243 19.50 0.83 0.77
C PHE A 243 18.57 1.03 1.96
N ILE A 244 17.79 2.13 2.00
CA ILE A 244 16.78 2.35 3.05
C ILE A 244 15.72 1.24 2.98
N ARG A 245 15.20 0.91 1.79
CA ARG A 245 14.21 -0.17 1.65
C ARG A 245 14.78 -1.55 1.98
N ALA A 246 16.04 -1.81 1.63
CA ALA A 246 16.70 -3.05 1.99
C ALA A 246 16.95 -3.13 3.50
N GLY A 247 17.37 -2.03 4.11
CA GLY A 247 17.60 -1.90 5.55
C GLY A 247 16.33 -2.13 6.36
N ILE A 248 15.22 -1.48 5.99
CA ILE A 248 13.91 -1.64 6.68
C ILE A 248 13.45 -3.11 6.65
N LYS A 249 13.72 -3.84 5.55
CA LYS A 249 13.32 -5.25 5.44
C LYS A 249 14.25 -6.21 6.18
N ARG A 250 15.52 -5.84 6.35
CA ARG A 250 16.56 -6.74 6.89
C ARG A 250 16.81 -6.55 8.38
N SER A 251 16.56 -5.35 8.90
CA SER A 251 16.86 -4.99 10.29
C SER A 251 15.67 -4.29 10.94
N GLU A 252 15.11 -4.94 11.94
CA GLU A 252 14.02 -4.39 12.75
C GLU A 252 14.42 -3.14 13.54
N PRO A 253 15.60 -3.06 14.19
CA PRO A 253 16.06 -1.81 14.82
C PRO A 253 16.20 -0.65 13.83
N PHE A 254 16.66 -0.93 12.61
CA PHE A 254 16.75 0.10 11.55
C PHE A 254 15.36 0.54 11.08
N ALA A 255 14.43 -0.40 10.91
CA ALA A 255 13.04 -0.09 10.58
C ALA A 255 12.38 0.80 11.64
N TYR A 256 12.58 0.49 12.92
CA TYR A 256 12.08 1.30 14.03
C TYR A 256 12.64 2.73 13.98
N ARG A 257 13.96 2.90 13.84
CA ARG A 257 14.60 4.23 13.76
C ARG A 257 14.09 5.04 12.57
N MET A 258 13.95 4.42 11.41
CA MET A 258 13.46 5.10 10.21
C MET A 258 11.99 5.52 10.35
N HIS A 259 11.16 4.67 10.95
CA HIS A 259 9.76 4.98 11.24
C HIS A 259 9.63 6.08 12.32
N ALA A 260 10.48 6.08 13.34
CA ALA A 260 10.54 7.14 14.33
C ALA A 260 10.98 8.48 13.72
N LEU A 261 11.95 8.47 12.81
CA LEU A 261 12.37 9.67 12.09
C LEU A 261 11.24 10.21 11.21
N ALA A 262 10.50 9.34 10.53
CA ALA A 262 9.37 9.73 9.69
C ALA A 262 8.26 10.44 10.50
N LEU A 263 8.01 10.01 11.74
CA LEU A 263 7.05 10.66 12.64
C LEU A 263 7.50 12.06 13.10
N ARG A 264 8.80 12.37 13.03
CA ARG A 264 9.35 13.68 13.41
C ARG A 264 9.41 14.68 12.26
N LEU A 265 9.07 14.27 11.04
CA LEU A 265 9.07 15.17 9.89
C LEU A 265 7.96 16.22 10.05
N PRO A 266 8.24 17.51 9.82
CA PRO A 266 7.20 18.53 9.87
C PRO A 266 6.13 18.24 8.83
N VAL A 267 4.86 18.52 9.18
CA VAL A 267 3.66 18.27 8.36
C VAL A 267 3.36 16.77 8.13
N ILE A 268 4.30 15.99 7.58
CA ILE A 268 4.11 14.57 7.27
C ILE A 268 4.03 13.72 8.55
N GLY A 269 4.84 14.03 9.56
CA GLY A 269 4.90 13.28 10.81
C GLY A 269 3.56 13.24 11.53
N ASP A 270 2.88 14.39 11.61
CA ASP A 270 1.54 14.52 12.20
C ASP A 270 0.49 13.69 11.45
N ILE A 271 0.53 13.68 10.11
CA ILE A 271 -0.36 12.85 9.28
C ILE A 271 -0.08 11.37 9.52
N LEU A 272 1.19 10.96 9.58
CA LEU A 272 1.57 9.57 9.82
C LEU A 272 1.16 9.12 11.21
N ASP A 273 1.35 9.95 12.22
CA ASP A 273 0.97 9.72 13.62
C ASP A 273 -0.53 9.43 13.73
N LYS A 274 -1.36 10.37 13.25
CA LYS A 274 -2.82 10.25 13.24
C LYS A 274 -3.32 9.07 12.40
N SER A 275 -2.65 8.79 11.28
CA SER A 275 -2.95 7.61 10.46
C SER A 275 -2.68 6.30 11.20
N CYS A 276 -1.68 6.25 12.09
CA CYS A 276 -1.42 5.08 12.92
C CYS A 276 -2.51 4.90 13.98
N VAL A 277 -2.91 5.98 14.66
CA VAL A 277 -4.01 5.97 15.64
C VAL A 277 -5.32 5.53 14.97
N ALA A 278 -5.67 6.10 13.82
CA ALA A 278 -6.85 5.74 13.03
C ALA A 278 -6.86 4.23 12.68
N ARG A 279 -5.77 3.70 12.14
CA ARG A 279 -5.66 2.27 11.78
C ARG A 279 -5.75 1.37 13.01
N TYR A 280 -5.07 1.73 14.10
CA TYR A 280 -5.12 1.01 15.36
C TYR A 280 -6.57 0.95 15.88
N SER A 281 -7.21 2.11 16.07
CA SER A 281 -8.55 2.20 16.62
C SER A 281 -9.59 1.51 15.74
N ARG A 282 -9.50 1.66 14.41
CA ARG A 282 -10.39 0.98 13.47
C ARG A 282 -10.27 -0.54 13.57
N THR A 283 -9.03 -1.03 13.62
CA THR A 283 -8.76 -2.46 13.70
C THR A 283 -9.28 -2.99 15.02
N LEU A 284 -8.89 -2.37 16.14
CA LEU A 284 -9.31 -2.79 17.47
C LEU A 284 -10.83 -2.78 17.64
N ALA A 285 -11.52 -1.72 17.18
CA ALA A 285 -12.98 -1.64 17.20
C ALA A 285 -13.61 -2.81 16.44
N THR A 286 -13.14 -3.06 15.22
CA THR A 286 -13.72 -4.11 14.37
C THR A 286 -13.46 -5.50 14.91
N THR A 287 -12.26 -5.76 15.44
CA THR A 287 -11.90 -7.06 16.02
C THR A 287 -12.64 -7.31 17.32
N PHE A 288 -12.66 -6.32 18.22
CA PHE A 288 -13.28 -6.44 19.54
C PHE A 288 -14.81 -6.48 19.44
N GLY A 289 -15.42 -5.61 18.62
CA GLY A 289 -16.85 -5.62 18.32
C GLY A 289 -17.32 -6.89 17.61
N ALA A 290 -16.39 -7.63 16.98
CA ALA A 290 -16.68 -8.95 16.43
C ALA A 290 -16.65 -10.09 17.46
N GLY A 291 -16.33 -9.79 18.73
CA GLY A 291 -16.29 -10.76 19.83
C GLY A 291 -14.92 -11.39 20.06
N VAL A 292 -13.86 -10.93 19.38
CA VAL A 292 -12.49 -11.41 19.62
C VAL A 292 -11.99 -10.90 20.98
N PRO A 293 -11.36 -11.74 21.82
CA PRO A 293 -10.80 -11.30 23.09
C PRO A 293 -9.84 -10.11 22.94
N LEU A 294 -9.87 -9.16 23.89
CA LEU A 294 -9.16 -7.89 23.79
C LEU A 294 -7.65 -8.04 23.52
N VAL A 295 -6.98 -8.98 24.18
CA VAL A 295 -5.54 -9.23 24.01
C VAL A 295 -5.21 -9.67 22.57
N GLU A 296 -6.03 -10.54 21.97
CA GLU A 296 -5.84 -10.99 20.59
C GLU A 296 -6.23 -9.90 19.57
N ALA A 297 -7.25 -9.11 19.91
CA ALA A 297 -7.65 -7.93 19.16
C ALA A 297 -6.52 -6.88 19.11
N LEU A 298 -5.82 -6.63 20.22
CA LEU A 298 -4.66 -5.76 20.31
C LEU A 298 -3.47 -6.28 19.49
N GLU A 299 -3.20 -7.58 19.48
CA GLU A 299 -2.17 -8.18 18.63
C GLU A 299 -2.44 -7.90 17.14
N THR A 300 -3.70 -8.01 16.71
CA THR A 300 -4.09 -7.68 15.34
C THR A 300 -3.94 -6.18 15.06
N ALA A 301 -4.34 -5.33 16.01
CA ALA A 301 -4.24 -3.88 15.88
C ALA A 301 -2.78 -3.39 15.83
N ALA A 302 -1.85 -4.04 16.53
CA ALA A 302 -0.43 -3.75 16.49
C ALA A 302 0.13 -3.86 15.06
N GLY A 303 -0.11 -5.00 14.40
CA GLY A 303 0.32 -5.23 13.02
C GLY A 303 -0.36 -4.32 11.99
N ALA A 304 -1.59 -3.86 12.28
CA ALA A 304 -2.34 -2.96 11.41
C ALA A 304 -1.94 -1.48 11.52
N SER A 305 -1.29 -1.07 12.62
CA SER A 305 -0.85 0.31 12.86
C SER A 305 0.03 0.87 11.74
N GLY A 306 0.80 0.01 11.05
CA GLY A 306 1.58 0.37 9.86
C GLY A 306 2.87 1.16 10.14
N ASN A 307 3.20 1.39 11.40
CA ASN A 307 4.44 2.02 11.85
C ASN A 307 5.02 1.20 13.02
N LYS A 308 6.32 0.97 13.01
CA LYS A 308 7.01 0.09 13.97
C LYS A 308 7.06 0.67 15.38
N VAL A 309 6.99 2.00 15.51
CA VAL A 309 6.89 2.69 16.80
C VAL A 309 5.55 2.39 17.45
N TYR A 310 4.46 2.56 16.70
CA TYR A 310 3.12 2.25 17.16
C TYR A 310 2.90 0.75 17.37
N GLU A 311 3.41 -0.10 16.49
CA GLU A 311 3.34 -1.56 16.65
C GLU A 311 3.90 -2.00 17.99
N ARG A 312 5.12 -1.53 18.34
CA ARG A 312 5.74 -1.83 19.63
C ARG A 312 4.98 -1.21 20.82
N ALA A 313 4.43 -0.01 20.65
CA ALA A 313 3.61 0.61 21.69
C ALA A 313 2.33 -0.21 21.95
N VAL A 314 1.65 -0.66 20.90
CA VAL A 314 0.44 -1.50 21.04
C VAL A 314 0.77 -2.88 21.60
N GLU A 315 1.92 -3.46 21.25
CA GLU A 315 2.41 -4.70 21.86
C GLU A 315 2.64 -4.54 23.37
N GLN A 316 3.23 -3.41 23.80
CA GLN A 316 3.37 -3.11 25.22
C GLN A 316 1.99 -2.98 25.89
N VAL A 317 1.07 -2.24 25.27
CA VAL A 317 -0.32 -2.10 25.77
C VAL A 317 -0.99 -3.46 25.91
N ARG A 318 -0.81 -4.36 24.93
CA ARG A 318 -1.32 -5.73 24.98
C ARG A 318 -0.78 -6.48 26.20
N ASP A 319 0.53 -6.40 26.44
CA ASP A 319 1.18 -7.12 27.53
C ASP A 319 0.71 -6.60 28.89
N ASP A 320 0.59 -5.27 29.04
CA ASP A 320 0.07 -4.64 30.25
C ASP A 320 -1.40 -5.06 30.51
N VAL A 321 -2.25 -5.01 29.48
CA VAL A 321 -3.66 -5.44 29.57
C VAL A 321 -3.78 -6.93 29.89
N ALA A 322 -2.89 -7.77 29.36
CA ALA A 322 -2.85 -9.20 29.68
C ALA A 322 -2.52 -9.46 31.16
N THR A 323 -1.82 -8.55 31.83
CA THR A 323 -1.58 -8.61 33.28
C THR A 323 -2.73 -8.05 34.13
N GLY A 324 -3.83 -7.59 33.49
CA GLY A 324 -5.02 -7.08 34.16
C GLY A 324 -5.08 -5.55 34.28
N GLN A 325 -4.16 -4.83 33.64
CA GLN A 325 -4.18 -3.36 33.62
C GLN A 325 -5.30 -2.83 32.71
N GLN A 326 -5.91 -1.71 33.10
CA GLN A 326 -6.91 -1.04 32.27
C GLN A 326 -6.29 -0.54 30.95
N LEU A 327 -7.00 -0.72 29.84
CA LEU A 327 -6.53 -0.41 28.49
C LEU A 327 -6.18 1.07 28.34
N HIS A 328 -7.03 1.98 28.82
CA HIS A 328 -6.76 3.41 28.72
C HIS A 328 -5.49 3.80 29.51
N PHE A 329 -5.25 3.14 30.65
CA PHE A 329 -4.07 3.41 31.46
C PHE A 329 -2.80 2.88 30.79
N ALA A 330 -2.83 1.66 30.25
CA ALA A 330 -1.74 1.10 29.47
C ALA A 330 -1.40 1.98 28.24
N MET A 331 -2.41 2.46 27.51
CA MET A 331 -2.22 3.40 26.40
C MET A 331 -1.51 4.68 26.85
N ARG A 332 -1.90 5.24 28.00
CA ARG A 332 -1.29 6.45 28.55
C ARG A 332 0.19 6.26 28.87
N LEU A 333 0.59 5.10 29.40
CA LEU A 333 1.99 4.82 29.76
C LEU A 333 2.93 4.81 28.55
N THR A 334 2.43 4.49 27.37
CA THR A 334 3.26 4.48 26.15
C THR A 334 3.54 5.87 25.57
N GLU A 335 2.81 6.90 26.03
CA GLU A 335 2.91 8.31 25.57
C GLU A 335 2.74 8.54 24.06
N GLN A 336 2.37 7.49 23.31
CA GLN A 336 2.27 7.53 21.85
C GLN A 336 0.85 7.88 21.37
N PHE A 337 -0.16 7.68 22.22
CA PHE A 337 -1.55 7.93 21.87
C PHE A 337 -1.99 9.35 22.27
N PRO A 338 -2.71 10.07 21.41
CA PRO A 338 -3.27 11.37 21.76
C PRO A 338 -4.25 11.29 22.94
N ALA A 339 -4.33 12.38 23.72
CA ALA A 339 -5.19 12.46 24.90
C ALA A 339 -6.65 12.12 24.62
N LEU A 340 -7.20 12.59 23.49
CA LEU A 340 -8.58 12.29 23.08
C LEU A 340 -8.81 10.78 22.89
N ALA A 341 -7.87 10.07 22.25
CA ALA A 341 -7.98 8.63 22.05
C ALA A 341 -7.97 7.89 23.40
N VAL A 342 -7.06 8.26 24.30
CA VAL A 342 -6.95 7.68 25.65
C VAL A 342 -8.24 7.93 26.45
N GLN A 343 -8.78 9.15 26.41
CA GLN A 343 -10.00 9.53 27.13
C GLN A 343 -11.23 8.77 26.63
N MET A 344 -11.42 8.69 25.31
CA MET A 344 -12.54 7.97 24.72
C MET A 344 -12.49 6.47 25.04
N VAL A 345 -11.28 5.89 25.05
CA VAL A 345 -11.08 4.50 25.48
C VAL A 345 -11.41 4.32 26.95
N GLY A 346 -11.00 5.24 27.83
CA GLY A 346 -11.34 5.19 29.25
C GLY A 346 -12.85 5.24 29.49
N ILE A 347 -13.56 6.18 28.85
CA ILE A 347 -15.02 6.27 28.91
C ILE A 347 -15.67 4.98 28.40
N GLY A 348 -15.17 4.44 27.28
CA GLY A 348 -15.68 3.20 26.69
C GLY A 348 -15.43 1.97 27.57
N GLU A 349 -14.31 1.91 28.26
CA GLU A 349 -13.94 0.83 29.17
C GLU A 349 -14.82 0.86 30.45
N GLU A 350 -15.03 2.03 31.05
CA GLU A 350 -15.90 2.20 32.22
C GLU A 350 -17.38 1.97 31.91
N ALA A 351 -17.85 2.44 30.76
CA ALA A 351 -19.24 2.30 30.33
C ALA A 351 -19.55 0.96 29.64
N GLY A 352 -18.55 0.09 29.45
CA GLY A 352 -18.71 -1.18 28.70
C GLY A 352 -19.03 -1.00 27.21
N ALA A 353 -18.76 0.18 26.66
CA ALA A 353 -19.06 0.59 25.28
C ALA A 353 -17.80 0.84 24.44
N LEU A 354 -16.73 0.06 24.69
CA LEU A 354 -15.41 0.25 24.09
C LEU A 354 -15.44 0.21 22.55
N ASP A 355 -16.21 -0.68 21.93
CA ASP A 355 -16.38 -0.75 20.47
C ASP A 355 -16.91 0.56 19.88
N ALA A 356 -17.94 1.14 20.49
CA ALA A 356 -18.53 2.40 20.04
C ALA A 356 -17.54 3.56 20.15
N MET A 357 -16.81 3.64 21.26
CA MET A 357 -15.82 4.70 21.47
C MET A 357 -14.60 4.55 20.55
N LEU A 358 -14.09 3.34 20.33
CA LEU A 358 -13.00 3.09 19.39
C LEU A 358 -13.40 3.42 17.94
N ASN A 359 -14.65 3.14 17.54
CA ASN A 359 -15.14 3.58 16.23
C ASN A 359 -15.17 5.10 16.11
N ARG A 360 -15.57 5.83 17.15
CA ARG A 360 -15.53 7.31 17.14
C ARG A 360 -14.12 7.85 17.04
N VAL A 361 -13.17 7.26 17.77
CA VAL A 361 -11.75 7.61 17.66
C VAL A 361 -11.25 7.36 16.24
N ALA A 362 -11.58 6.21 15.64
CA ALA A 362 -11.20 5.88 14.28
C ALA A 362 -11.78 6.87 13.26
N ASP A 363 -13.09 7.14 13.31
CA ASP A 363 -13.77 8.07 12.40
C ASP A 363 -13.15 9.47 12.49
N TYR A 364 -12.91 9.97 13.72
CA TYR A 364 -12.32 11.29 13.95
C TYR A 364 -10.91 11.42 13.36
N TYR A 365 -10.02 10.46 13.62
CA TYR A 365 -8.65 10.52 13.10
C TYR A 365 -8.55 10.18 11.61
N GLU A 366 -9.47 9.40 11.05
CA GLU A 366 -9.59 9.24 9.60
C GLU A 366 -9.95 10.57 8.94
N GLU A 367 -10.91 11.32 9.50
CA GLU A 367 -11.30 12.64 9.02
C GLU A 367 -10.19 13.69 9.21
N ASP A 368 -9.51 13.72 10.35
CA ASP A 368 -8.39 14.64 10.59
C ASP A 368 -7.22 14.36 9.63
N VAL A 369 -6.95 13.10 9.30
CA VAL A 369 -5.97 12.73 8.27
C VAL A 369 -6.40 13.24 6.90
N ASP A 370 -7.65 13.05 6.50
CA ASP A 370 -8.15 13.52 5.19
C ASP A 370 -8.08 15.06 5.09
N ASN A 371 -8.51 15.78 6.14
CA ASN A 371 -8.44 17.25 6.18
C ASN A 371 -7.01 17.79 6.08
N LYS A 372 -6.05 17.14 6.74
CA LYS A 372 -4.62 17.54 6.69
C LYS A 372 -4.00 17.28 5.33
N VAL A 373 -4.38 16.17 4.71
CA VAL A 373 -3.98 15.84 3.35
C VAL A 373 -4.47 16.90 2.37
N ASP A 374 -5.73 17.31 2.48
CA ASP A 374 -6.33 18.30 1.59
C ASP A 374 -5.67 19.68 1.80
N ALA A 375 -5.43 20.08 3.05
CA ALA A 375 -4.71 21.30 3.38
C ALA A 375 -3.26 21.29 2.86
N LEU A 376 -2.56 20.16 2.95
CA LEU A 376 -1.20 20.03 2.41
C LEU A 376 -1.21 20.19 0.88
N THR A 377 -2.20 19.58 0.23
CA THR A 377 -2.36 19.66 -1.23
C THR A 377 -2.65 21.10 -1.67
N SER A 378 -3.51 21.83 -0.97
CA SER A 378 -3.86 23.21 -1.33
C SER A 378 -2.73 24.21 -1.07
N LEU A 379 -1.90 24.01 -0.04
CA LEU A 379 -0.75 24.87 0.26
C LEU A 379 0.43 24.67 -0.69
N LEU A 380 0.55 23.48 -1.30
CA LEU A 380 1.63 23.19 -2.23
C LEU A 380 1.56 24.06 -3.48
N GLU A 381 0.37 24.29 -4.04
CA GLU A 381 0.23 25.04 -5.29
C GLU A 381 0.77 26.48 -5.19
N PRO A 382 0.39 27.30 -4.19
CA PRO A 382 1.01 28.61 -3.97
C PRO A 382 2.51 28.53 -3.71
N PHE A 383 2.96 27.56 -2.91
CA PHE A 383 4.38 27.38 -2.62
C PHE A 383 5.20 27.12 -3.91
N ILE A 384 4.68 26.26 -4.78
CA ILE A 384 5.33 25.93 -6.05
C ILE A 384 5.35 27.13 -6.98
N ILE A 385 4.25 27.90 -7.08
CA ILE A 385 4.21 29.12 -7.89
C ILE A 385 5.26 30.11 -7.39
N VAL A 386 5.40 30.28 -6.07
CA VAL A 386 6.41 31.17 -5.49
C VAL A 386 7.82 30.65 -5.78
N VAL A 387 8.10 29.36 -5.55
CA VAL A 387 9.44 28.77 -5.78
C VAL A 387 9.82 28.83 -7.25
N LEU A 388 8.92 28.42 -8.16
CA LEU A 388 9.17 28.50 -9.60
C LEU A 388 9.25 29.94 -10.07
N GLY A 389 8.42 30.84 -9.56
CA GLY A 389 8.47 32.27 -9.86
C GLY A 389 9.80 32.90 -9.45
N VAL A 390 10.30 32.59 -8.25
CA VAL A 390 11.61 33.05 -7.76
C VAL A 390 12.74 32.44 -8.58
N LEU A 391 12.69 31.14 -8.89
CA LEU A 391 13.73 30.48 -9.68
C LEU A 391 13.78 31.00 -11.13
N VAL A 392 12.64 31.03 -11.81
CA VAL A 392 12.55 31.50 -13.20
C VAL A 392 12.81 33.00 -13.26
N GLY A 393 12.20 33.79 -12.38
CA GLY A 393 12.42 35.24 -12.30
C GLY A 393 13.86 35.59 -11.96
N GLY A 394 14.46 34.92 -10.97
CA GLY A 394 15.86 35.09 -10.61
C GLY A 394 16.81 34.69 -11.75
N LEU A 395 16.49 33.63 -12.49
CA LEU A 395 17.21 33.25 -13.69
C LEU A 395 17.10 34.33 -14.76
N VAL A 396 15.89 34.78 -15.10
CA VAL A 396 15.66 35.85 -16.09
C VAL A 396 16.43 37.12 -15.71
N ILE A 397 16.31 37.60 -14.49
CA ILE A 397 17.06 38.78 -14.02
C ILE A 397 18.57 38.55 -14.18
N SER A 398 19.07 37.39 -13.78
CA SER A 398 20.49 37.05 -13.92
C SER A 398 20.96 36.99 -15.38
N MET A 399 20.07 36.67 -16.33
CA MET A 399 20.39 36.64 -17.76
C MET A 399 20.37 38.03 -18.39
N TYR A 400 19.46 38.91 -17.96
CA TYR A 400 19.27 40.23 -18.55
C TYR A 400 20.14 41.31 -17.91
N LEU A 401 20.53 41.16 -16.64
CA LEU A 401 21.37 42.14 -15.94
C LEU A 401 22.69 42.45 -16.68
N PRO A 402 23.45 41.47 -17.20
CA PRO A 402 24.65 41.74 -17.99
C PRO A 402 24.37 42.54 -19.28
N ILE A 403 23.21 42.36 -19.90
CA ILE A 403 22.81 43.11 -21.11
C ILE A 403 22.65 44.59 -20.78
N PHE A 404 22.04 44.91 -19.62
CA PHE A 404 21.86 46.29 -19.17
C PHE A 404 23.18 46.96 -18.78
N GLU A 405 24.07 46.24 -18.09
CA GLU A 405 25.39 46.78 -17.71
C GLU A 405 26.33 46.94 -18.92
N LEU A 406 26.23 46.07 -19.93
CA LEU A 406 26.98 46.25 -21.18
C LEU A 406 26.43 47.43 -22.00
N GLY A 407 25.12 47.67 -21.95
CA GLY A 407 24.48 48.80 -22.61
C GLY A 407 24.74 50.17 -21.97
N SER A 408 25.31 50.22 -20.75
CA SER A 408 25.73 51.47 -20.09
C SER A 408 27.22 51.78 -20.23
N VAL A 409 28.01 50.86 -20.80
CA VAL A 409 29.46 50.99 -21.06
C VAL A 409 29.76 51.43 -22.51
N ILE A 410 28.73 51.52 -23.35
CA ILE A 410 28.74 52.15 -24.69
C ILE A 410 27.93 53.44 -24.57
#